data_AF-A0A0N9NDF1-F1
#
_entry.id   AF-A0A0N9NDF1-F1
#
_cell.length_a   1.000
_cell.length_b   1.000
_cell.length_c   1.000
_cell.angle_alpha   90.00
_cell.angle_beta   90.00
_cell.angle_gamma   90.00
#
_symmetry.space_group_name_H-M   'P 1'
#
loop_
_entity.id
_entity.type
_entity.pdbx_description
1 polymer ?
#
loop_
_entity_poly.entity_id
_entity_poly.type
_entity_poly.pdbx_seq_one_letter_code
_entity_poly.pdbx_strand_id
1 'polypeptide(L)'
;MPGLLLRSRRAKSVNIPFKTPTRGEIAHLVIDSTGLKVFGEGEWKVKKHGQEKRRVWRNLHLAVDAGTHEVICADLSLNNVTDAEAFPGLIRQTHRKVKVACADGAYDTKLCHDELR
;
A
#
# COMPACT_ATOMS: atom_id res chain seq x y z
N MET A 1 31.16 -9.49 -6.04
CA MET A 1 29.85 -10.01 -5.56
C MET A 1 29.31 -9.02 -4.52
N PRO A 2 28.42 -8.07 -4.86
CA PRO A 2 27.94 -7.11 -3.87
C PRO A 2 26.86 -7.77 -3.01
N GLY A 3 27.07 -7.75 -1.70
CA GLY A 3 26.13 -8.25 -0.70
C GLY A 3 24.91 -7.35 -0.57
N LEU A 4 23.71 -7.93 -0.73
CA LEU A 4 22.45 -7.28 -0.41
C LEU A 4 22.23 -7.34 1.11
N LEU A 5 22.50 -6.24 1.80
CA LEU A 5 22.11 -6.01 3.19
C LEU A 5 20.63 -5.61 3.23
N LEU A 6 19.76 -6.54 3.63
CA LEU A 6 18.34 -6.29 3.92
C LEU A 6 18.21 -5.43 5.19
N ARG A 7 18.06 -4.11 5.03
CA ARG A 7 17.69 -3.21 6.12
C ARG A 7 16.19 -3.34 6.43
N SER A 8 15.85 -4.09 7.48
CA SER A 8 14.49 -4.11 8.06
C SER A 8 14.36 -3.01 9.13
N ARG A 9 13.68 -1.90 8.82
CA ARG A 9 13.36 -0.82 9.77
C ARG A 9 11.91 -1.00 10.26
N ARG A 10 11.69 -1.12 11.58
CA ARG A 10 10.35 -1.17 12.19
C ARG A 10 9.75 0.24 12.22
N ALA A 11 8.66 0.46 11.49
CA ALA A 11 7.88 1.68 11.56
C ALA A 11 6.39 1.37 11.78
N LYS A 12 5.74 2.13 12.67
CA LYS A 12 4.31 1.98 12.99
C LYS A 12 3.42 2.48 11.84
N SER A 13 3.93 3.48 11.11
CA SER A 13 3.49 4.03 9.84
C SER A 13 4.74 4.21 8.98
N VAL A 14 4.72 3.75 7.73
CA VAL A 14 5.79 4.05 6.76
C VAL A 14 5.22 5.09 5.83
N ASN A 15 5.61 6.35 6.03
CA ASN A 15 5.35 7.38 5.05
C ASN A 15 6.44 7.24 3.98
N ILE A 16 6.07 6.77 2.79
CA ILE A 16 6.99 6.58 1.67
C ILE A 16 6.97 7.90 0.89
N PRO A 17 7.99 8.78 1.04
CA PRO A 17 7.97 10.06 0.33
C PRO A 17 8.16 9.80 -1.16
N PHE A 18 7.07 9.82 -1.93
CA PHE A 18 7.12 9.80 -3.38
C PHE A 18 7.48 11.21 -3.87
N LYS A 19 8.65 11.34 -4.50
CA LYS A 19 9.00 12.53 -5.29
C LYS A 19 8.42 12.37 -6.68
N THR A 20 7.10 12.46 -6.83
CA THR A 20 6.50 12.55 -8.16
C THR A 20 6.82 13.95 -8.73
N PRO A 21 7.45 14.07 -9.91
CA PRO A 21 7.50 15.37 -10.59
C PRO A 21 6.07 15.85 -10.77
N THR A 22 5.78 17.11 -10.39
CA THR A 22 4.45 17.71 -10.45
C THR A 22 3.96 17.78 -11.90
N ARG A 23 3.39 16.68 -12.39
CA ARG A 23 2.82 16.55 -13.74
C ARG A 23 1.29 16.64 -13.67
N GLY A 24 0.74 17.83 -13.47
CA GLY A 24 -0.70 18.09 -13.68
C GLY A 24 -1.67 17.06 -13.05
N GLU A 25 -2.78 16.80 -13.73
CA GLU A 25 -3.84 15.85 -13.33
C GLU A 25 -3.41 14.38 -13.52
N ILE A 26 -3.94 13.45 -12.70
CA ILE A 26 -3.76 12.00 -12.90
C ILE A 26 -4.93 11.51 -13.74
N ALA A 27 -4.64 11.02 -14.95
CA ALA A 27 -5.68 10.55 -15.87
C ALA A 27 -6.30 9.22 -15.41
N HIS A 28 -5.46 8.25 -15.04
CA HIS A 28 -5.89 6.90 -14.66
C HIS A 28 -5.07 6.40 -13.48
N LEU A 29 -5.69 6.38 -12.30
CA LEU A 29 -5.08 5.85 -11.08
C LEU A 29 -5.51 4.41 -10.87
N VAL A 30 -4.57 3.47 -10.77
CA VAL A 30 -4.84 2.06 -10.48
C VAL A 30 -4.49 1.80 -9.03
N ILE A 31 -5.40 1.20 -8.27
CA ILE A 31 -5.28 0.99 -6.83
C ILE A 31 -5.44 -0.50 -6.53
N ASP A 32 -4.52 -1.01 -5.74
CA ASP A 32 -4.50 -2.41 -5.30
C ASP A 32 -3.97 -2.51 -3.87
N SER A 33 -4.41 -3.53 -3.13
CA SER A 33 -3.88 -3.84 -1.80
C SER A 33 -3.29 -5.24 -1.74
N THR A 34 -2.18 -5.36 -1.03
CA THR A 34 -1.47 -6.63 -0.85
C THR A 34 -1.12 -6.87 0.61
N GLY A 35 -1.29 -8.12 1.06
CA GLY A 35 -0.94 -8.55 2.40
C GLY A 35 0.58 -8.68 2.56
N LEU A 36 1.19 -7.81 3.35
CA LEU A 36 2.60 -7.84 3.71
C LEU A 36 2.83 -8.54 5.05
N LYS A 37 3.68 -9.56 5.06
CA LYS A 37 4.16 -10.17 6.30
C LYS A 37 5.29 -9.31 6.90
N VAL A 38 4.96 -8.51 7.92
CA VAL A 38 5.89 -7.55 8.53
C VAL A 38 6.75 -8.20 9.62
N PHE A 39 6.17 -9.11 10.41
CA PHE A 39 6.90 -9.88 11.43
C PHE A 39 6.48 -11.34 11.46
N GLY A 40 7.37 -12.18 11.95
CA GLY A 40 7.13 -13.61 12.13
C GLY A 40 8.15 -14.43 11.36
N GLU A 41 8.35 -15.64 11.85
CA GLU A 41 9.38 -16.52 11.35
C GLU A 41 9.09 -16.94 9.91
N GLY A 42 10.13 -16.98 9.08
CA GLY A 42 10.04 -17.46 7.72
C GLY A 42 9.46 -18.88 7.69
N GLU A 43 8.77 -19.23 6.62
CA GLU A 43 8.10 -20.54 6.52
C GLU A 43 9.07 -21.69 6.71
N TRP A 44 10.30 -21.52 6.22
CA TRP A 44 11.37 -22.48 6.42
C TRP A 44 11.74 -22.67 7.90
N LYS A 45 11.88 -21.58 8.67
CA LYS A 45 12.19 -21.66 10.10
C LYS A 45 11.05 -22.34 10.85
N VAL A 46 9.80 -21.97 10.58
CA VAL A 46 8.62 -22.60 11.20
C VAL A 46 8.56 -24.10 10.89
N LYS A 47 8.85 -24.49 9.64
CA LYS A 47 8.85 -25.90 9.22
C LYS A 47 9.97 -26.71 9.89
N LYS A 48 11.11 -26.10 10.20
CA LYS A 48 12.29 -26.79 10.75
C LYS A 48 12.37 -26.77 12.28
N HIS A 49 11.92 -25.70 12.92
CA HIS A 49 12.16 -25.44 14.34
C HIS A 49 10.88 -25.10 15.11
N GLY A 50 9.71 -25.21 14.49
CA GLY A 50 8.46 -24.76 15.08
C GLY A 50 8.34 -23.23 15.09
N GLN A 51 7.21 -22.73 15.57
CA GLN A 51 6.92 -21.30 15.60
C GLN A 51 7.24 -20.73 16.99
N GLU A 52 8.28 -19.90 17.11
CA GLU A 52 8.57 -19.18 18.35
C GLU A 52 7.91 -17.80 18.40
N LYS A 53 7.73 -17.15 17.24
CA LYS A 53 7.20 -15.77 17.17
C LYS A 53 5.91 -15.69 16.36
N ARG A 54 4.95 -14.91 16.88
CA ARG A 54 3.67 -14.63 16.21
C ARG A 54 3.88 -13.93 14.87
N ARG A 55 3.21 -14.41 13.83
CA ARG A 55 3.15 -13.75 12.52
C ARG A 55 2.28 -12.49 12.62
N VAL A 56 2.77 -11.38 12.07
CA VAL A 56 2.04 -10.11 11.95
C VAL A 56 2.00 -9.74 10.49
N TRP A 57 0.79 -9.75 9.94
CA TRP A 57 0.48 -9.24 8.61
C TRP A 57 0.09 -7.75 8.71
N ARG A 58 0.21 -7.02 7.60
CA ARG A 58 -0.35 -5.69 7.36
C ARG A 58 -0.78 -5.59 5.90
N ASN A 59 -1.77 -4.77 5.61
CA ASN A 59 -2.17 -4.52 4.22
C ASN A 59 -1.42 -3.30 3.70
N LEU A 60 -0.75 -3.45 2.56
CA LEU A 60 -0.10 -2.38 1.82
C LEU A 60 -1.05 -1.99 0.68
N HIS A 61 -1.54 -0.77 0.69
CA HIS A 61 -2.33 -0.19 -0.38
C HIS A 61 -1.39 0.62 -1.27
N LEU A 62 -1.43 0.40 -2.59
CA LEU A 62 -0.60 1.09 -3.57
C LEU A 62 -1.51 1.74 -4.61
N ALA A 63 -1.15 2.96 -5.02
CA ALA A 63 -1.79 3.62 -6.15
C ALA A 63 -0.74 4.00 -7.20
N VAL A 64 -0.98 3.62 -8.45
CA VAL A 64 -0.06 3.76 -9.58
C VAL A 64 -0.75 4.50 -10.71
N ASP A 65 -0.05 5.46 -11.33
CA ASP A 65 -0.53 6.08 -12.57
C ASP A 65 -0.34 5.11 -13.73
N ALA A 66 -1.43 4.70 -14.39
CA ALA A 66 -1.37 3.76 -15.49
C ALA A 66 -0.66 4.31 -16.74
N GLY A 67 -0.55 5.64 -16.89
CA GLY A 67 0.12 6.25 -18.03
C GLY A 67 1.64 6.31 -17.87
N THR A 68 2.12 6.60 -16.66
CA THR A 68 3.57 6.75 -16.38
C THR A 68 4.19 5.54 -15.69
N HIS A 69 3.36 4.64 -15.16
CA HIS A 69 3.75 3.52 -14.31
C HIS A 69 4.46 3.96 -13.01
N GLU A 70 4.25 5.21 -12.59
CA GLU A 70 4.81 5.74 -11.35
C GLU A 70 3.88 5.45 -10.18
N VAL A 71 4.45 5.02 -9.06
CA VAL A 71 3.72 4.92 -7.79
C VAL A 71 3.47 6.34 -7.28
N ILE A 72 2.19 6.69 -7.11
CA ILE A 72 1.74 8.01 -6.70
C ILE A 72 1.61 8.09 -5.18
N CYS A 73 1.00 7.07 -4.57
CA CYS A 73 0.87 6.98 -3.12
C CYS A 73 0.87 5.53 -2.65
N ALA A 74 1.16 5.36 -1.37
CA ALA A 74 1.17 4.08 -0.71
C ALA A 74 0.83 4.26 0.76
N ASP A 75 0.04 3.35 1.31
CA ASP A 75 -0.29 3.35 2.74
C ASP A 75 -0.24 1.94 3.33
N LEU A 76 0.12 1.83 4.61
CA LEU A 76 0.20 0.58 5.33
C LEU A 76 -0.81 0.57 6.48
N SER A 77 -1.85 -0.23 6.33
CA SER A 77 -2.91 -0.38 7.33
C SER A 77 -2.71 -1.63 8.19
N LEU A 78 -3.50 -1.72 9.27
CA LEU A 78 -3.58 -2.94 10.10
C LEU A 78 -4.56 -3.92 9.46
N ASN A 79 -4.43 -5.22 9.74
CA ASN A 79 -5.30 -6.24 9.12
C ASN A 79 -6.78 -6.13 9.48
N ASN A 80 -7.13 -5.35 10.51
CA ASN A 80 -8.50 -5.09 10.91
C ASN A 80 -9.08 -3.83 10.26
N VAL A 81 -8.30 -3.14 9.42
CA VAL A 81 -8.73 -2.00 8.61
C VAL A 81 -9.06 -2.53 7.22
N THR A 82 -10.26 -2.23 6.76
CA THR A 82 -10.72 -2.58 5.41
C THR A 82 -10.09 -1.67 4.36
N ASP A 83 -10.08 -2.13 3.11
CA ASP A 83 -9.57 -1.35 1.98
C ASP A 83 -10.28 0.00 1.83
N ALA A 84 -11.60 0.01 1.98
CA ALA A 84 -12.40 1.22 1.98
C ALA A 84 -12.04 2.19 3.12
N GLU A 85 -11.75 1.70 4.33
CA GLU A 85 -11.35 2.56 5.45
C GLU A 85 -9.95 3.16 5.28
N ALA A 86 -9.03 2.45 4.61
CA ALA A 86 -7.69 2.95 4.31
C ALA A 86 -7.68 3.94 3.14
N PHE A 87 -8.68 3.87 2.27
CA PHE A 87 -8.74 4.63 1.02
C PHE A 87 -8.61 6.16 1.15
N PRO A 88 -9.31 6.86 2.07
CA PRO A 88 -9.16 8.31 2.23
C PRO A 88 -7.72 8.70 2.60
N GLY A 89 -7.07 7.90 3.45
CA GLY A 89 -5.69 8.10 3.86
C GLY A 89 -4.71 7.95 2.70
N LEU A 90 -5.02 7.07 1.74
CA LEU A 90 -4.25 6.84 0.54
C LEU A 90 -4.43 7.96 -0.50
N ILE A 91 -5.67 8.30 -0.87
CA ILE A 91 -5.96 9.26 -1.96
C ILE A 91 -5.51 10.68 -1.60
N ARG A 92 -5.66 11.09 -0.34
CA ARG A 92 -5.26 12.44 0.10
C ARG A 92 -3.74 12.69 -0.02
N GLN A 93 -2.92 11.64 -0.10
CA GLN A 93 -1.47 11.76 -0.35
C GLN A 93 -1.13 12.16 -1.78
N THR A 94 -2.03 11.94 -2.74
CA THR A 94 -1.77 12.27 -4.16
C THR A 94 -1.63 13.78 -4.38
N HIS A 95 -2.33 14.59 -3.57
CA HIS A 95 -2.43 16.06 -3.69
C HIS A 95 -2.78 16.56 -5.10
N ARG A 96 -3.37 15.71 -5.94
CA ARG A 96 -3.67 15.94 -7.36
C ARG A 96 -5.10 15.51 -7.65
N LYS A 97 -5.73 16.13 -8.65
CA LYS A 97 -7.02 15.63 -9.14
C LYS A 97 -6.82 14.29 -9.85
N VAL A 98 -7.69 13.34 -9.53
CA VAL A 98 -7.77 12.02 -10.16
C VAL A 98 -9.00 12.01 -11.04
N LYS A 99 -8.81 11.83 -12.35
CA LYS A 99 -9.92 11.82 -13.31
C LYS A 99 -10.70 10.50 -13.29
N VAL A 100 -9.97 9.39 -13.22
CA VAL A 100 -10.52 8.04 -13.13
C VAL A 100 -9.65 7.23 -12.18
N ALA A 101 -10.30 6.49 -11.28
CA ALA A 101 -9.66 5.48 -10.46
C ALA A 101 -10.19 4.10 -10.83
N CYS A 102 -9.29 3.13 -10.94
CA CYS A 102 -9.59 1.71 -11.12
C CYS A 102 -9.10 0.98 -9.87
N ALA A 103 -9.99 0.25 -9.23
CA ALA A 103 -9.69 -0.54 -8.04
C ALA A 103 -10.52 -1.81 -8.07
N ASP A 104 -10.20 -2.78 -7.23
CA ASP A 104 -11.01 -3.97 -7.09
C ASP A 104 -12.34 -3.68 -6.35
N GLY A 105 -13.20 -4.70 -6.24
CA GLY A 105 -14.50 -4.57 -5.59
C GLY A 105 -14.43 -4.24 -4.10
N ALA A 106 -13.27 -4.37 -3.43
CA ALA A 106 -13.12 -3.99 -2.03
C ALA A 106 -13.18 -2.46 -1.85
N TYR A 107 -12.94 -1.70 -2.92
CA TYR A 107 -13.06 -0.24 -2.95
C TYR A 107 -14.41 0.25 -3.53
N ASP A 108 -15.33 -0.63 -3.92
CA ASP A 108 -16.65 -0.23 -4.42
C ASP A 108 -17.61 0.10 -3.28
N THR A 109 -17.30 1.17 -2.55
CA THR A 109 -18.11 1.68 -1.45
C THR A 109 -18.43 3.16 -1.65
N LYS A 110 -19.57 3.61 -1.11
CA LYS A 110 -19.96 5.03 -1.19
C LYS A 110 -18.89 5.97 -0.65
N LEU A 111 -18.18 5.55 0.40
CA LEU A 111 -17.10 6.31 1.01
C LEU A 111 -15.93 6.53 0.02
N CYS A 112 -15.55 5.50 -0.74
CA CYS A 112 -14.52 5.63 -1.77
C CYS A 112 -14.96 6.54 -2.93
N HIS A 113 -16.22 6.43 -3.35
CA HIS A 113 -16.79 7.31 -4.39
C HIS A 113 -16.82 8.77 -3.98
N ASP A 114 -17.16 9.06 -2.71
CA ASP A 114 -17.21 10.42 -2.19
C ASP A 114 -15.82 11.07 -2.08
N GLU A 115 -14.75 10.30 -1.82
CA GLU A 115 -13.36 10.80 -1.76
C GLU A 115 -12.72 11.06 -3.13
N LEU A 116 -13.27 10.48 -4.21
CA LEU A 116 -12.79 10.69 -5.58
C LEU A 116 -13.43 11.91 -6.28
N ARG A 117 -14.32 12.62 -5.59
CA ARG A 117 -15.08 13.77 -6.12
C ARG A 117 -14.34 15.10 -5.98
#